data_AF-A0A2G2WJW0-F1
#
_entry.id   AF-A0A2G2WJW0-F1
#
_cell.length_a   1.000
_cell.length_b   1.000
_cell.length_c   1.000
_cell.angle_alpha   90.00
_cell.angle_beta   90.00
_cell.angle_gamma   90.00
#
_symmetry.space_group_name_H-M   'P 1'
#
loop_
_entity.id
_entity.type
_entity.pdbx_description
1 polymer ?
#
loop_
_entity_poly.entity_id
_entity_poly.type
_entity_poly.pdbx_seq_one_letter_code
_entity_poly.pdbx_strand_id
1 'polypeptide(L)'
;MNREIDLAVVERGVPEFVSNLTKSAGTRIGLELQEFGLIINATNDKAVKAGIVFNISLGSHNLQAETAAEKSRNFSFLLVDTIIVTNEGHEVVTQLSTKALKDVAYYFNENEEDEEEVNVKTNSTKKEALYSKATLRSNNQEDLQRQHQAELARQKNEETARRLAGGGAFTWE
;
A
#
# COMPACT_ATOMS: atom_id res chain seq x y z
N MET A 1 -3.54 -21.49 1.20
CA MET A 1 -2.18 -21.62 0.62
C MET A 1 -1.23 -20.48 1.02
N ASN A 2 -1.51 -19.71 2.09
CA ASN A 2 -1.05 -18.31 2.18
C ASN A 2 -0.20 -17.96 3.42
N ARG A 3 0.26 -18.94 4.20
CA ARG A 3 1.26 -18.75 5.28
C ARG A 3 2.39 -19.79 5.18
N GLU A 4 2.08 -20.97 4.67
CA GLU A 4 3.04 -22.07 4.52
C GLU A 4 4.22 -21.71 3.62
N ILE A 5 4.06 -20.85 2.61
CA ILE A 5 5.15 -20.49 1.70
C ILE A 5 6.15 -19.56 2.40
N ASP A 6 5.69 -18.52 3.10
CA ASP A 6 6.57 -17.61 3.84
C ASP A 6 7.27 -18.33 5.00
N LEU A 7 6.53 -19.16 5.75
CA LEU A 7 7.13 -19.98 6.80
C LEU A 7 8.14 -20.96 6.22
N ALA A 8 7.81 -21.68 5.14
CA ALA A 8 8.71 -22.67 4.57
C ALA A 8 9.97 -22.05 3.96
N VAL A 9 9.90 -20.82 3.43
CA VAL A 9 11.07 -20.10 2.94
C VAL A 9 11.99 -19.72 4.11
N VAL A 10 11.42 -19.19 5.19
CA VAL A 10 12.20 -18.79 6.38
C VAL A 10 12.73 -20.01 7.12
N GLU A 11 11.93 -21.07 7.29
CA GLU A 11 12.35 -22.34 7.91
C GLU A 11 13.52 -23.01 7.18
N ARG A 12 13.62 -22.84 5.86
CA ARG A 12 14.74 -23.39 5.07
C ARG A 12 15.99 -22.52 5.12
N GLY A 13 15.82 -21.21 5.17
CA GLY A 13 16.93 -20.26 5.09
C GLY A 13 17.48 -19.86 6.45
N VAL A 14 16.60 -19.45 7.35
CA VAL A 14 16.91 -18.81 8.64
C VAL A 14 15.85 -19.21 9.70
N PRO A 15 15.79 -20.50 10.09
CA PRO A 15 14.71 -21.05 10.93
C PRO A 15 14.59 -20.37 12.30
N GLU A 16 15.68 -19.84 12.83
CA GLU A 16 15.71 -19.09 14.09
C GLU A 16 14.83 -17.82 14.07
N PHE A 17 14.48 -17.30 12.89
CA PHE A 17 13.67 -16.08 12.76
C PHE A 17 12.17 -16.35 12.56
N VAL A 18 11.74 -17.60 12.54
CA VAL A 18 10.32 -17.96 12.37
C VAL A 18 9.44 -17.33 13.45
N SER A 19 9.91 -17.29 14.71
CA SER A 19 9.19 -16.65 15.82
C SER A 19 9.08 -15.14 15.69
N ASN A 20 9.95 -14.52 14.90
CA ASN A 20 10.08 -13.09 14.74
C ASN A 20 9.26 -12.56 13.56
N LEU A 21 8.67 -13.44 12.75
CA LEU A 21 7.86 -13.04 11.59
C LEU A 21 6.56 -12.34 11.99
N THR A 22 6.09 -11.47 11.10
CA THR A 22 4.74 -10.91 11.20
C THR A 22 3.68 -12.01 11.19
N LYS A 23 2.59 -11.80 11.94
CA LYS A 23 1.50 -12.81 12.05
C LYS A 23 0.66 -12.92 10.76
N SER A 24 0.72 -11.92 9.88
CA SER A 24 0.06 -11.87 8.59
C SER A 24 1.04 -11.38 7.52
N ALA A 25 0.77 -11.75 6.27
CA ALA A 25 1.49 -11.27 5.10
C ALA A 25 0.85 -10.03 4.45
N GLY A 26 -0.07 -9.34 5.16
CA GLY A 26 -0.74 -8.13 4.69
C GLY A 26 -2.25 -8.27 4.55
N THR A 27 -2.88 -7.36 3.81
CA THR A 27 -4.35 -7.26 3.68
C THR A 27 -4.76 -6.76 2.31
N ARG A 28 -6.03 -6.96 1.94
CA ARG A 28 -6.61 -6.23 0.82
C ARG A 28 -6.57 -4.73 1.10
N ILE A 29 -6.29 -3.98 0.05
CA ILE A 29 -6.29 -2.52 0.02
C ILE A 29 -7.24 -2.03 -1.08
N GLY A 30 -7.91 -0.92 -0.85
CA GLY A 30 -8.86 -0.33 -1.78
C GLY A 30 -9.20 1.09 -1.36
N LEU A 31 -10.50 1.39 -1.25
CA LEU A 31 -10.95 2.63 -0.61
C LEU A 31 -10.58 2.65 0.89
N GLU A 32 -10.63 1.48 1.51
CA GLU A 32 -10.07 1.26 2.83
C GLU A 32 -8.59 0.89 2.71
N LEU A 33 -7.76 1.49 3.56
CA LEU A 33 -6.33 1.18 3.60
C LEU A 33 -6.07 -0.27 4.02
N GLN A 34 -6.96 -0.82 4.86
CA GLN A 34 -6.84 -2.16 5.39
C GLN A 34 -8.22 -2.82 5.51
N GLU A 35 -8.53 -3.72 4.58
CA GLU A 35 -9.75 -4.52 4.64
C GLU A 35 -9.49 -5.83 5.42
N PHE A 36 -9.78 -5.82 6.73
CA PHE A 36 -9.52 -6.97 7.62
C PHE A 36 -10.24 -8.27 7.20
N GLY A 37 -11.35 -8.15 6.47
CA GLY A 37 -12.06 -9.31 5.93
C GLY A 37 -11.22 -10.13 4.94
N LEU A 38 -10.14 -9.58 4.41
CA LEU A 38 -9.21 -10.21 3.47
C LEU A 38 -7.76 -10.06 3.96
N ILE A 39 -7.54 -10.29 5.26
CA ILE A 39 -6.20 -10.46 5.82
C ILE A 39 -5.53 -11.73 5.31
N ILE A 40 -4.25 -11.65 4.97
CA ILE A 40 -3.46 -12.78 4.49
C ILE A 40 -2.79 -13.45 5.68
N ASN A 41 -3.40 -14.51 6.19
CA ASN A 41 -2.86 -15.32 7.29
C ASN A 41 -3.35 -16.77 7.17
N ALA A 42 -2.90 -17.63 8.08
CA ALA A 42 -3.29 -19.05 8.09
C ALA A 42 -4.77 -19.30 8.41
N THR A 43 -5.45 -18.33 9.03
CA THR A 43 -6.85 -18.49 9.46
C THR A 43 -7.86 -18.05 8.41
N ASN A 44 -7.40 -17.41 7.32
CA ASN A 44 -8.28 -16.93 6.26
C ASN A 44 -8.24 -17.87 5.06
N ASP A 45 -9.39 -18.48 4.77
CA ASP A 45 -9.60 -19.46 3.69
C ASP A 45 -10.31 -18.86 2.47
N LYS A 46 -10.58 -17.55 2.46
CA LYS A 46 -11.26 -16.88 1.36
C LYS A 46 -10.46 -16.99 0.06
N ALA A 47 -11.15 -17.36 -1.00
CA ALA A 47 -10.57 -17.44 -2.33
C ALA A 47 -10.15 -16.05 -2.85
N VAL A 48 -8.93 -15.97 -3.35
CA VAL A 48 -8.39 -14.80 -4.05
C VAL A 48 -8.95 -14.77 -5.48
N LYS A 49 -9.39 -13.60 -5.94
CA LYS A 49 -9.97 -13.38 -7.27
C LYS A 49 -9.24 -12.26 -7.99
N ALA A 50 -9.24 -12.32 -9.32
CA ALA A 50 -8.75 -11.22 -10.15
C ALA A 50 -9.49 -9.91 -9.83
N GLY A 51 -8.75 -8.80 -9.87
CA GLY A 51 -9.22 -7.46 -9.51
C GLY A 51 -9.06 -7.11 -8.03
N ILE A 52 -8.71 -8.07 -7.16
CA ILE A 52 -8.33 -7.74 -5.78
C ILE A 52 -6.94 -7.11 -5.77
N VAL A 53 -6.78 -6.05 -5.00
CA VAL A 53 -5.48 -5.40 -4.74
C VAL A 53 -5.07 -5.72 -3.31
N PHE A 54 -3.85 -6.19 -3.12
CA PHE A 54 -3.31 -6.46 -1.79
C PHE A 54 -2.14 -5.53 -1.50
N ASN A 55 -2.09 -5.06 -0.26
CA ASN A 55 -0.84 -4.63 0.35
C ASN A 55 -0.20 -5.90 0.94
N ILE A 56 0.87 -6.38 0.30
CA ILE A 56 1.67 -7.50 0.79
C ILE A 56 2.75 -6.94 1.69
N SER A 57 2.74 -7.33 2.96
CA SER A 57 3.61 -6.79 4.00
C SER A 57 4.21 -7.93 4.81
N LEU A 58 5.52 -8.11 4.66
CA LEU A 58 6.29 -9.15 5.31
C LEU A 58 7.44 -8.53 6.09
N GLY A 59 7.56 -8.88 7.36
CA GLY A 59 8.59 -8.32 8.20
C GLY A 59 9.00 -9.25 9.32
N SER A 60 10.10 -8.89 9.96
CA SER A 60 10.57 -9.52 11.18
C SER A 60 10.84 -8.46 12.25
N HIS A 61 10.53 -8.80 13.49
CA HIS A 61 10.69 -7.91 14.64
C HIS A 61 11.53 -8.56 15.73
N ASN A 62 12.13 -7.75 16.60
CA ASN A 62 12.94 -8.24 17.73
C ASN A 62 14.15 -9.09 17.31
N LEU A 63 14.82 -8.70 16.22
CA LEU A 63 16.04 -9.34 15.76
C LEU A 63 17.26 -8.76 16.48
N GLN A 64 18.31 -9.58 16.60
CA GLN A 64 19.58 -9.24 17.25
C GLN A 64 20.69 -9.23 16.20
N ALA A 65 21.32 -8.08 16.01
CA ALA A 65 22.52 -7.95 15.19
C ALA A 65 23.76 -8.32 16.01
N GLU A 66 24.73 -8.97 15.36
CA GLU A 66 26.05 -9.24 15.93
C GLU A 66 26.90 -7.96 15.89
N THR A 67 26.63 -7.04 16.82
CA THR A 67 27.35 -5.78 16.94
C THR A 67 27.68 -5.45 18.40
N ALA A 68 28.83 -4.82 18.61
CA ALA A 68 29.23 -4.29 19.92
C ALA A 68 28.46 -2.98 20.26
N ALA A 69 27.82 -2.34 19.28
CA ALA A 69 27.06 -1.12 19.47
C ALA A 69 25.65 -1.44 20.00
N GLU A 70 25.45 -1.24 21.30
CA GLU A 70 24.19 -1.56 21.99
C GLU A 70 22.95 -0.90 21.34
N LYS A 71 23.11 0.29 20.76
CA LYS A 71 22.01 1.04 20.11
C LYS A 71 21.49 0.40 18.82
N SER A 72 22.34 -0.34 18.08
CA SER A 72 21.97 -0.99 16.81
C SER A 72 21.85 -2.51 16.96
N ARG A 73 21.98 -3.03 18.18
CA ARG A 73 21.87 -4.44 18.48
C ARG A 73 20.47 -4.98 18.20
N ASN A 74 19.43 -4.25 18.58
CA ASN A 74 18.05 -4.65 18.30
C ASN A 74 17.57 -3.99 17.02
N PHE A 75 17.06 -4.78 16.07
CA PHE A 75 16.51 -4.24 14.85
C PHE A 75 15.28 -5.01 14.37
N SER A 76 14.64 -4.47 13.35
CA SER A 76 13.48 -5.03 12.68
C SER A 76 13.53 -4.60 11.23
N PHE A 77 12.89 -5.35 10.33
CA PHE A 77 12.76 -4.96 8.94
C PHE A 77 11.35 -5.26 8.44
N LEU A 78 10.95 -4.52 7.41
CA LEU A 78 9.67 -4.67 6.75
C LEU A 78 9.85 -4.46 5.26
N LEU A 79 9.31 -5.38 4.46
CA LEU A 79 9.19 -5.26 3.02
C LEU A 79 7.72 -5.22 2.67
N VAL A 80 7.35 -4.23 1.84
CA VAL A 80 5.96 -3.99 1.46
C VAL A 80 5.88 -3.70 -0.03
N ASP A 81 4.94 -4.36 -0.70
CA ASP A 81 4.56 -4.05 -2.08
C ASP A 81 3.04 -4.05 -2.23
N THR A 82 2.56 -3.27 -3.19
CA THR A 82 1.17 -3.33 -3.61
C THR A 82 1.09 -4.22 -4.86
N ILE A 83 0.25 -5.26 -4.81
CA ILE A 83 0.01 -6.14 -5.94
C ILE A 83 -1.45 -6.10 -6.39
N ILE A 84 -1.66 -6.19 -7.69
CA ILE A 84 -2.98 -6.42 -8.29
C ILE A 84 -3.03 -7.88 -8.73
N VAL A 85 -4.06 -8.61 -8.28
CA VAL A 85 -4.32 -9.96 -8.78
C VAL A 85 -4.99 -9.86 -10.15
N THR A 86 -4.45 -10.54 -11.15
CA THR A 86 -5.00 -10.58 -12.50
C THR A 86 -5.52 -11.98 -12.82
N ASN A 87 -6.18 -12.16 -13.96
CA ASN A 87 -6.60 -13.50 -14.40
C ASN A 87 -5.41 -14.42 -14.75
N GLU A 88 -4.25 -13.83 -15.06
CA GLU A 88 -3.06 -14.55 -15.52
C GLU A 88 -1.98 -14.66 -14.42
N GLY A 89 -2.18 -14.00 -13.27
CA GLY A 89 -1.21 -13.98 -12.17
C GLY A 89 -1.34 -12.73 -11.31
N HIS A 90 -0.29 -11.91 -11.29
CA HIS A 90 -0.25 -10.68 -10.50
C HIS A 90 0.63 -9.61 -11.15
N GLU A 91 0.35 -8.35 -10.83
CA GLU A 91 1.17 -7.19 -11.20
C GLU A 91 1.64 -6.47 -9.93
N VAL A 92 2.94 -6.20 -9.81
CA VAL A 92 3.52 -5.42 -8.71
C VAL A 92 3.55 -3.94 -9.10
N VAL A 93 2.63 -3.14 -8.56
CA VAL A 93 2.51 -1.73 -8.96
C VAL A 93 3.51 -0.81 -8.27
N THR A 94 4.21 -1.30 -7.25
CA THR A 94 5.32 -0.63 -6.55
C THR A 94 6.69 -1.04 -7.08
N GLN A 95 6.77 -1.74 -8.21
CA GLN A 95 8.02 -2.29 -8.77
C GLN A 95 9.08 -1.25 -9.17
N LEU A 96 8.69 0.02 -9.36
CA LEU A 96 9.63 1.09 -9.68
C LEU A 96 10.53 1.45 -8.49
N SER A 97 10.11 1.12 -7.27
CA SER A 97 10.94 1.27 -6.08
C SER A 97 11.85 0.06 -5.91
N THR A 98 13.16 0.30 -6.00
CA THR A 98 14.16 -0.74 -5.78
C THR A 98 14.12 -1.24 -4.33
N LYS A 99 14.31 -2.55 -4.18
CA LYS A 99 14.49 -3.26 -2.90
C LYS A 99 15.86 -3.94 -2.83
N ALA A 100 16.74 -3.66 -3.81
CA ALA A 100 18.06 -4.25 -3.83
C ALA A 100 18.94 -3.60 -2.76
N LEU A 101 19.67 -4.42 -1.98
CA LEU A 101 20.43 -3.96 -0.82
C LEU A 101 21.40 -2.81 -1.17
N LYS A 102 22.05 -2.88 -2.33
CA LYS A 102 22.97 -1.84 -2.83
C LYS A 102 22.34 -0.45 -3.01
N ASP A 103 21.02 -0.39 -3.19
CA ASP A 103 20.31 0.86 -3.45
C ASP A 103 19.64 1.40 -2.17
N VAL A 104 19.62 0.61 -1.08
CA VAL A 104 18.96 0.96 0.19
C VAL A 104 19.90 0.95 1.41
N ALA A 105 21.12 0.44 1.26
CA ALA A 105 22.15 0.45 2.30
C ALA A 105 23.15 1.58 2.06
N TYR A 106 23.38 2.40 3.08
CA TYR A 106 24.28 3.55 3.05
C TYR A 106 25.40 3.34 4.07
N TYR A 107 26.61 3.73 3.68
CA TYR A 107 27.80 3.70 4.54
C TYR A 107 28.31 5.13 4.69
N PHE A 108 28.46 5.58 5.92
CA PHE A 108 29.05 6.88 6.23
C PHE A 108 30.53 6.67 6.58
N ASN A 109 31.42 7.24 5.77
CA ASN A 109 32.84 7.33 6.14
C ASN A 109 33.01 8.56 7.05
N GLU A 110 33.40 8.37 8.30
CA GLU A 110 33.61 9.47 9.26
C GLU A 110 34.91 10.29 8.99
N ASN A 111 35.67 9.96 7.94
CA ASN A 111 37.01 10.52 7.68
C ASN A 111 37.21 11.25 6.34
N GLU A 112 36.16 11.54 5.56
CA GLU A 112 36.32 12.26 4.29
C GLU A 112 35.32 13.42 4.16
N GLU A 113 35.86 14.65 4.22
CA GLU A 113 35.26 15.87 3.67
C GLU A 113 35.30 15.80 2.14
N ASP A 114 34.59 14.85 1.52
CA ASP A 114 34.44 14.84 0.06
C ASP A 114 32.96 14.61 -0.29
N GLU A 115 32.31 15.72 -0.65
CA GLU A 115 31.00 15.75 -1.30
C GLU A 115 31.11 15.13 -2.71
N GLU A 116 31.13 13.81 -2.81
CA GLU A 116 30.79 13.17 -4.07
C GLU A 116 29.26 13.08 -4.18
N GLU A 117 28.68 13.95 -5.02
CA GLU A 117 27.30 13.84 -5.47
C GLU A 117 27.05 12.44 -6.03
N VAL A 118 26.34 11.61 -5.27
CA VAL A 118 25.88 10.30 -5.72
C VAL A 118 24.91 10.53 -6.87
N ASN A 119 25.42 10.47 -8.10
CA ASN A 119 24.61 10.50 -9.31
C ASN A 119 23.87 9.16 -9.43
N VAL A 120 22.71 9.07 -8.78
CA VAL A 120 21.75 8.00 -9.01
C VAL A 120 21.25 8.15 -10.44
N LYS A 121 21.93 7.50 -11.39
CA LYS A 121 21.42 7.31 -12.75
C LYS A 121 20.22 6.36 -12.68
N THR A 122 19.05 6.92 -12.39
CA THR A 122 17.79 6.23 -12.63
C THR A 122 17.69 6.03 -14.13
N ASN A 123 17.89 4.81 -14.61
CA ASN A 123 17.58 4.43 -15.99
C ASN A 123 16.06 4.41 -16.16
N SER A 124 15.46 5.59 -16.19
CA SER A 124 14.04 5.76 -16.33
C SER A 124 13.65 5.70 -17.79
N THR A 125 13.25 4.51 -18.20
CA THR A 125 12.59 4.31 -19.48
C THR A 125 11.22 4.99 -19.42
N LYS A 126 11.16 6.28 -19.80
CA LYS A 126 10.03 7.02 -20.38
C LYS A 126 8.63 6.99 -19.70
N LYS A 127 8.46 6.45 -18.49
CA LYS A 127 7.19 6.45 -17.73
C LYS A 127 7.20 7.31 -16.45
N GLU A 128 8.29 8.03 -16.18
CA GLU A 128 8.44 8.90 -14.98
C GLU A 128 7.53 10.13 -14.95
N ALA A 129 6.83 10.45 -16.04
CA ALA A 129 5.99 11.65 -16.10
C ALA A 129 4.61 11.50 -15.40
N LEU A 130 4.26 10.35 -14.83
CA LEU A 130 2.89 10.09 -14.34
C LEU A 130 2.69 10.20 -12.82
N TYR A 131 3.74 10.16 -12.00
CA TYR A 131 3.57 10.11 -10.54
C TYR A 131 4.10 11.33 -9.77
N SER A 132 4.70 12.31 -10.46
CA SER A 132 5.23 13.55 -9.88
C SER A 132 4.18 14.64 -9.65
N LYS A 133 2.89 14.31 -9.63
CA LYS A 133 1.81 15.24 -9.29
C LYS A 133 1.03 14.82 -8.05
N ALA A 134 1.75 14.50 -6.98
CA ALA A 134 1.24 14.73 -5.63
C ALA A 134 1.24 16.25 -5.38
N THR A 135 0.32 16.97 -6.02
CA THR A 135 -0.06 18.29 -5.54
C THR A 135 -0.64 18.04 -4.15
N LEU A 136 0.12 18.38 -3.11
CA LEU A 136 -0.38 18.51 -1.74
C LEU A 136 -1.72 19.23 -1.84
N ARG A 137 -2.81 18.54 -1.49
CA ARG A 137 -4.16 19.06 -1.61
C ARG A 137 -4.24 20.31 -0.74
N SER A 138 -4.20 21.47 -1.38
CA SER A 138 -4.48 22.73 -0.71
C SER A 138 -5.89 22.64 -0.13
N ASN A 139 -6.06 22.94 1.16
CA ASN A 139 -7.35 22.90 1.87
C ASN A 139 -8.49 23.57 1.09
N ASN A 140 -8.18 24.58 0.26
CA ASN A 140 -9.18 25.28 -0.55
C ASN A 140 -9.87 24.39 -1.60
N GLN A 141 -9.20 23.35 -2.11
CA GLN A 141 -9.81 22.48 -3.12
C GLN A 141 -10.85 21.54 -2.49
N GLU A 142 -10.61 21.06 -1.28
CA GLU A 142 -11.56 20.18 -0.57
C GLU A 142 -12.82 20.95 -0.13
N ASP A 143 -12.67 22.20 0.32
CA ASP A 143 -13.81 23.06 0.67
C ASP A 143 -14.67 23.40 -0.55
N LEU A 144 -14.05 23.73 -1.69
CA LEU A 144 -14.78 23.95 -2.95
C LEU A 144 -15.50 22.68 -3.43
N GLN A 145 -14.88 21.52 -3.26
CA GLN A 145 -15.47 20.23 -3.64
C GLN A 145 -16.65 19.85 -2.74
N ARG A 146 -16.55 20.11 -1.43
CA ARG A 146 -17.67 19.96 -0.47
C ARG A 146 -18.83 20.91 -0.77
N GLN A 147 -18.55 22.18 -1.04
CA GLN A 147 -19.58 23.17 -1.39
C GLN A 147 -20.29 22.77 -2.69
N HIS A 148 -19.54 22.33 -3.70
CA HIS A 148 -20.12 21.90 -4.97
C HIS A 148 -21.02 20.66 -4.81
N GLN A 149 -20.60 19.68 -4.02
CA GLN A 149 -21.43 18.50 -3.73
C GLN A 149 -22.68 18.85 -2.92
N ALA A 150 -22.58 19.78 -1.97
CA ALA A 150 -23.74 20.26 -1.21
C ALA A 150 -24.76 20.99 -2.10
N GLU A 151 -24.29 21.81 -3.05
CA GLU A 151 -25.16 22.50 -4.00
C GLU A 151 -25.85 21.52 -4.97
N LEU A 152 -25.12 20.53 -5.48
CA LEU A 152 -25.70 19.46 -6.31
C LEU A 152 -26.76 18.65 -5.54
N ALA A 153 -26.50 18.33 -4.27
CA ALA A 153 -27.45 17.64 -3.41
C ALA A 153 -28.72 18.48 -3.18
N ARG A 154 -28.55 19.80 -2.96
CA ARG A 154 -29.69 20.72 -2.82
C ARG A 154 -30.54 20.77 -4.08
N GLN A 155 -29.92 20.93 -5.26
CA GLN A 155 -30.64 20.95 -6.54
C GLN A 155 -31.40 19.64 -6.79
N LYS A 156 -30.81 18.49 -6.46
CA LYS A 156 -31.48 17.18 -6.58
C LYS A 156 -32.63 17.01 -5.60
N ASN A 157 -32.48 17.50 -4.37
CA ASN A 157 -33.56 17.49 -3.39
C ASN A 157 -34.71 18.42 -3.81
N GLU A 158 -34.42 19.60 -4.36
CA GLU A 158 -35.43 20.52 -4.89
C GLU A 158 -36.14 19.97 -6.15
N GLU A 159 -35.40 19.33 -7.07
CA GLU A 159 -35.98 18.64 -8.23
C GLU A 159 -36.93 17.52 -7.79
N THR A 160 -36.51 16.72 -6.81
CA THR A 160 -37.32 15.64 -6.25
C THR A 160 -38.56 16.18 -5.54
N ALA A 161 -38.42 17.26 -4.78
CA ALA A 161 -39.55 17.95 -4.14
C ALA A 161 -40.54 18.52 -5.16
N ARG A 162 -40.08 19.09 -6.28
CA ARG A 162 -40.96 19.52 -7.38
C ARG A 162 -41.68 18.37 -8.05
N ARG A 163 -41.01 17.22 -8.25
CA ARG A 163 -41.66 16.01 -8.78
C ARG A 163 -42.74 15.49 -7.83
N LEU A 164 -42.48 15.51 -6.52
CA LEU A 164 -43.44 15.10 -5.49
C LEU A 164 -44.62 16.09 -5.38
N ALA A 165 -44.35 17.40 -5.47
CA ALA A 165 -45.38 18.44 -5.41
C ALA A 165 -46.21 18.55 -6.71
N GLY A 166 -45.65 18.12 -7.85
CA GLY A 166 -46.33 18.09 -9.15
C GLY A 166 -47.17 16.83 -9.41
N GLY A 167 -47.34 15.94 -8.43
CA GLY A 167 -48.08 14.69 -8.54
C GLY A 167 -49.60 14.86 -8.48
N GLY A 168 -50.18 15.56 -9.45
CA GLY A 168 -51.59 15.44 -9.79
C GLY A 168 -51.85 14.13 -10.54
N ALA A 169 -52.78 13.34 -10.02
CA ALA A 169 -53.59 12.31 -10.69
C ALA A 169 -52.87 11.25 -11.55
N PHE A 170 -52.56 10.11 -10.91
CA PHE A 170 -52.45 8.83 -11.62
C PHE A 170 -53.84 8.15 -11.57
N THR A 171 -54.59 8.22 -12.67
CA THR A 171 -55.83 7.47 -12.87
C THR A 171 -55.49 6.05 -13.33
N TRP A 172 -56.04 5.04 -12.65
CA TRP A 172 -55.97 3.64 -13.07
C TRP A 172 -57.12 3.34 -14.04
N GLU A 173 -56.80 2.92 -15.25
CA GLU A 173 -57.63 2.04 -16.09
C GLU A 173 -56.82 0.79 -16.45
#